data_AF-A0A151TLH6-F1
#
_entry.id   AF-A0A151TLH6-F1
#
_cell.length_a   1.000
_cell.length_b   1.000
_cell.length_c   1.000
_cell.angle_alpha   90.00
_cell.angle_beta   90.00
_cell.angle_gamma   90.00
#
_symmetry.space_group_name_H-M   'P 1'
#
loop_
_entity.id
_entity.type
_entity.pdbx_description
1 polymer ?
#
loop_
_entity_poly.entity_id
_entity_poly.type
_entity_poly.pdbx_seq_one_letter_code
_entity_poly.pdbx_strand_id
1 'polypeptide(L)'
;MKFVVKTAWNCGGRVGALEMGSCPGPIETPALLLSTRKGLPHFISPDLLTSLPSPDSHLLQISPLHFLEGLASTTISKLGGLHQMLGLHQYGIAAVARDSIQCLPESKGTTKLGASFETPCGRLLIKPKDYVEMISCMKPNIWATLADEVPAWVSDKRNKTSVDRTVRWLDDCLALNPAAGSIFGAIVGGPNLDERKRCAEEVAKRNVSGFFFFCCFYIWSKCFLHYCFVYFFKFLFIFSIFSSQVR
;
A
#
# COMPACT_ATOMS: atom_id res chain seq x y z
N MET A 1 -15.79 0.98 -0.40
CA MET A 1 -15.12 0.73 -1.70
C MET A 1 -15.79 -0.47 -2.34
N LYS A 2 -16.09 -0.40 -3.64
CA LYS A 2 -16.71 -1.51 -4.36
C LYS A 2 -15.89 -1.79 -5.61
N PHE A 3 -15.42 -3.01 -5.75
CA PHE A 3 -14.69 -3.46 -6.93
C PHE A 3 -15.56 -4.42 -7.73
N VAL A 4 -15.78 -4.13 -9.01
CA VAL A 4 -16.60 -4.93 -9.91
C VAL A 4 -15.72 -5.46 -11.03
N VAL A 5 -15.59 -6.77 -11.15
CA VAL A 5 -14.92 -7.41 -12.28
C VAL A 5 -15.89 -7.44 -13.46
N LYS A 6 -15.52 -6.81 -14.59
CA LYS A 6 -16.30 -6.79 -15.83
C LYS A 6 -15.98 -8.00 -16.69
N THR A 7 -14.70 -8.26 -16.90
CA THR A 7 -14.22 -9.39 -17.69
C THR A 7 -12.96 -9.98 -17.06
N ALA A 8 -12.83 -11.30 -17.18
CA ALA A 8 -11.62 -12.03 -16.79
C ALA A 8 -11.23 -12.95 -17.95
N TRP A 9 -9.96 -12.92 -18.33
CA TRP A 9 -9.42 -13.78 -19.38
C TRP A 9 -8.80 -15.05 -18.79
N ASN A 10 -8.77 -16.12 -19.59
CA ASN A 10 -8.12 -17.38 -19.23
C ASN A 10 -6.61 -17.25 -18.95
N CYS A 11 -5.99 -16.16 -19.41
CA CYS A 11 -4.59 -15.83 -19.12
C CYS A 11 -4.37 -15.12 -17.76
N GLY A 12 -5.43 -14.94 -16.95
CA GLY A 12 -5.36 -14.33 -15.61
C GLY A 12 -5.50 -12.81 -15.58
N GLY A 13 -5.60 -12.14 -16.74
CA GLY A 13 -5.91 -10.71 -16.82
C GLY A 13 -7.34 -10.42 -16.39
N ARG A 14 -7.54 -9.36 -15.60
CA ARG A 14 -8.87 -8.92 -15.14
C ARG A 14 -9.07 -7.46 -15.49
N VAL A 15 -10.22 -7.17 -16.09
CA VAL A 15 -10.70 -5.80 -16.30
C VAL A 15 -11.90 -5.59 -15.38
N GLY A 16 -11.88 -4.48 -14.67
CA GLY A 16 -12.91 -4.15 -13.69
C GLY A 16 -13.01 -2.66 -13.45
N ALA A 17 -13.96 -2.26 -12.63
CA ALA A 17 -14.16 -0.89 -12.21
C ALA A 17 -14.08 -0.79 -10.69
N LEU A 18 -13.38 0.23 -10.22
CA LEU A 18 -13.23 0.54 -8.81
C LEU A 18 -14.03 1.80 -8.46
N GLU A 19 -15.02 1.64 -7.59
CA GLU A 19 -15.83 2.74 -7.06
C GLU A 19 -15.35 3.13 -5.65
N MET A 20 -15.01 4.41 -5.51
CA MET A 20 -14.64 5.04 -4.24
C MET A 20 -15.44 6.32 -4.06
N GLY A 21 -15.90 6.60 -2.83
CA GLY A 21 -16.79 7.73 -2.57
C GLY A 21 -16.17 9.13 -2.79
N SER A 22 -14.84 9.25 -2.90
CA SER A 22 -14.18 10.53 -3.20
C SER A 22 -13.99 10.79 -4.69
N CYS A 23 -14.06 9.78 -5.54
CA CYS A 23 -13.84 9.94 -6.97
C CYS A 23 -15.17 10.20 -7.68
N PRO A 24 -15.21 11.12 -8.67
CA PRO A 24 -16.43 11.46 -9.39
C PRO A 24 -16.96 10.33 -10.28
N GLY A 25 -16.13 9.33 -10.60
CA GLY A 25 -16.51 8.19 -11.41
C GLY A 25 -15.72 6.91 -11.06
N PRO A 26 -16.12 5.77 -11.61
CA PRO A 26 -15.40 4.51 -11.45
C PRO A 26 -14.02 4.59 -12.09
N ILE A 27 -13.01 4.05 -11.41
CA ILE A 27 -11.65 3.91 -11.94
C ILE A 27 -11.55 2.56 -12.62
N GLU A 28 -11.36 2.57 -13.94
CA GLU A 28 -11.15 1.35 -14.72
C GLU A 28 -9.83 0.69 -14.32
N THR A 29 -9.82 -0.63 -14.20
CA THR A 29 -8.65 -1.43 -13.86
C THR A 29 -8.27 -2.33 -15.05
N PRO A 30 -6.98 -2.49 -15.37
CA PRO A 30 -5.80 -2.02 -14.63
C PRO A 30 -5.61 -0.50 -14.69
N ALA A 31 -5.33 0.12 -13.53
CA ALA A 31 -5.03 1.54 -13.41
C ALA A 31 -3.62 1.73 -12.81
N LEU A 32 -3.00 2.85 -13.16
CA LEU A 32 -1.75 3.27 -12.55
C LEU A 32 -2.00 4.00 -11.22
N LEU A 33 -1.07 3.82 -10.29
CA LEU A 33 -1.05 4.51 -9.02
C LEU A 33 0.14 5.47 -9.02
N LEU A 34 -0.12 6.77 -9.06
CA LEU A 34 0.93 7.79 -9.13
C LEU A 34 1.63 7.90 -7.77
N SER A 35 2.90 7.51 -7.70
CA SER A 35 3.69 7.65 -6.48
C SER A 35 4.01 9.11 -6.17
N THR A 36 3.66 9.54 -4.97
CA THR A 36 3.95 10.88 -4.43
C THR A 36 4.56 10.73 -3.03
N ARG A 37 5.29 11.75 -2.55
CA ARG A 37 5.78 11.74 -1.15
C ARG A 37 4.71 12.29 -0.20
N LYS A 38 4.37 13.56 -0.38
CA LYS A 38 3.43 14.32 0.48
C LYS A 38 2.10 14.63 -0.23
N GLY A 39 1.71 13.83 -1.23
CA GLY A 39 0.40 13.93 -1.89
C GLY A 39 0.40 14.56 -3.28
N LEU A 40 1.43 15.31 -3.66
CA LEU A 40 1.56 15.86 -5.01
C LEU A 40 2.71 15.19 -5.76
N PRO A 41 2.54 14.89 -7.06
CA PRO A 41 3.64 14.43 -7.90
C PRO A 41 4.76 15.48 -7.98
N HIS A 42 5.99 15.01 -8.17
CA HIS A 42 7.13 15.91 -8.30
C HIS A 42 6.97 16.80 -9.54
N PHE A 43 7.19 18.10 -9.36
CA PHE A 43 7.17 19.11 -10.43
C PHE A 43 5.81 19.30 -11.14
N ILE A 44 4.71 18.81 -10.57
CA ILE A 44 3.36 19.01 -11.11
C ILE A 44 2.51 19.74 -10.07
N SER A 45 2.01 20.92 -10.43
CA SER A 45 1.07 21.65 -9.57
C SER A 45 -0.31 20.98 -9.58
N PRO A 46 -1.14 21.18 -8.54
CA PRO A 46 -2.49 20.61 -8.47
C PRO A 46 -3.34 20.92 -9.72
N ASP A 47 -3.23 22.13 -10.26
CA ASP A 47 -3.99 22.58 -11.44
C ASP A 47 -3.66 21.75 -12.69
N LEU A 48 -2.38 21.37 -12.82
CA LEU A 48 -1.89 20.56 -13.93
C LEU A 48 -2.27 19.08 -13.81
N LEU A 49 -2.72 18.59 -12.66
CA LEU A 49 -3.15 17.19 -12.52
C LEU A 49 -4.32 16.86 -13.44
N THR A 50 -5.20 17.82 -13.71
CA THR A 50 -6.34 17.66 -14.63
C THR A 50 -5.93 17.47 -16.08
N SER A 51 -4.71 17.89 -16.45
CA SER A 51 -4.15 17.72 -17.80
C SER A 51 -3.53 16.33 -18.02
N LEU A 52 -3.35 15.55 -16.95
CA LEU A 52 -2.83 14.19 -17.06
C LEU A 52 -3.88 13.27 -17.70
N PRO A 53 -3.46 12.22 -18.42
CA PRO A 53 -4.38 11.31 -19.08
C PRO A 53 -5.36 10.70 -18.06
N SER A 54 -6.66 10.85 -18.32
CA SER A 54 -7.74 10.21 -17.57
C SER A 54 -8.12 8.89 -18.24
N PRO A 55 -8.52 7.85 -17.48
CA PRO A 55 -8.78 7.83 -16.03
C PRO A 55 -7.57 7.43 -15.16
N ASP A 56 -6.41 7.13 -15.74
CA ASP A 56 -5.27 6.50 -15.05
C ASP A 56 -4.59 7.38 -13.99
N SER A 57 -4.78 8.71 -14.05
CA SER A 57 -4.13 9.68 -13.18
C SER A 57 -4.87 10.01 -11.88
N HIS A 58 -6.02 9.37 -11.61
CA HIS A 58 -6.87 9.71 -10.47
C HIS A 58 -6.50 9.02 -9.14
N LEU A 59 -5.54 8.10 -9.15
CA LEU A 59 -5.06 7.41 -7.96
C LEU A 59 -3.66 7.90 -7.57
N LEU A 60 -3.51 8.38 -6.34
CA LEU A 60 -2.25 8.88 -5.79
C LEU A 60 -1.82 8.03 -4.61
N GLN A 61 -0.58 7.55 -4.65
CA GLN A 61 0.06 6.92 -3.50
C GLN A 61 0.80 7.95 -2.67
N ILE A 62 0.69 7.83 -1.36
CA ILE A 62 1.45 8.61 -0.38
C ILE A 62 2.09 7.69 0.64
N SER A 63 3.17 8.16 1.28
CA SER A 63 3.63 7.56 2.52
C SER A 63 3.27 8.46 3.72
N PRO A 64 2.48 7.95 4.69
CA PRO A 64 2.20 8.67 5.94
C PRO A 64 3.46 9.11 6.69
N LEU A 65 4.57 8.38 6.51
CA LEU A 65 5.81 8.64 7.23
C LEU A 65 6.47 9.96 6.84
N HIS A 66 6.26 10.44 5.60
CA HIS A 66 6.80 11.73 5.17
C HIS A 66 6.17 12.92 5.88
N PHE A 67 4.98 12.75 6.46
CA PHE A 67 4.31 13.83 7.19
C PHE A 67 4.86 14.02 8.60
N LEU A 68 5.53 13.01 9.17
CA LEU A 68 6.11 13.06 10.51
C LEU A 68 7.21 14.13 10.64
N GLU A 69 7.87 14.48 9.55
CA GLU A 69 8.92 15.50 9.51
C GLU A 69 8.38 16.93 9.42
N GLY A 70 7.07 17.12 9.17
CA GLY A 70 6.51 18.43 8.88
C GLY A 70 5.29 18.78 9.72
N LEU A 71 4.18 18.10 9.48
CA LEU A 71 2.90 18.44 10.07
C LEU A 71 2.47 17.36 11.05
N ALA A 72 2.11 17.77 12.26
CA ALA A 72 1.52 16.86 13.23
C ALA A 72 0.22 16.25 12.66
N SER A 73 0.02 14.95 12.88
CA SER A 73 -1.20 14.22 12.48
C SER A 73 -2.47 14.91 13.00
N THR A 74 -2.42 15.49 14.20
CA THR A 74 -3.51 16.26 14.81
C THR A 74 -3.89 17.49 14.00
N THR A 75 -2.92 18.18 13.38
CA THR A 75 -3.18 19.32 12.49
C THR A 75 -3.86 18.86 11.21
N ILE A 76 -3.42 17.74 10.61
CA ILE A 76 -4.06 17.16 9.42
C ILE A 76 -5.51 16.79 9.72
N SER A 77 -5.77 16.21 10.89
CA SER A 77 -7.12 15.88 11.35
C SER A 77 -8.01 17.14 11.49
N LYS A 78 -7.48 18.21 12.10
CA LYS A 78 -8.17 19.51 12.23
C LYS A 78 -8.50 20.16 10.88
N LEU A 79 -7.63 19.99 9.89
CA LEU A 79 -7.85 20.45 8.52
C LEU A 79 -8.88 19.61 7.76
N GLY A 80 -9.37 18.50 8.32
CA GLY A 80 -10.35 17.63 7.66
C GLY A 80 -9.74 16.46 6.87
N GLY A 81 -8.44 16.19 7.02
CA GLY A 81 -7.73 15.09 6.37
C GLY A 81 -6.97 15.52 5.11
N LEU A 82 -6.37 14.54 4.43
CA LEU A 82 -5.45 14.81 3.31
C LEU A 82 -6.13 15.39 2.07
N HIS A 83 -7.36 14.96 1.77
CA HIS A 83 -8.10 15.50 0.62
C HIS A 83 -8.30 17.01 0.73
N GLN A 84 -8.69 17.50 1.93
CA GLN A 84 -8.88 18.93 2.18
C GLN A 84 -7.54 19.68 2.20
N MET A 85 -6.52 19.10 2.83
CA MET A 85 -5.20 19.72 2.94
C MET A 85 -4.53 19.92 1.56
N LEU A 86 -4.72 18.98 0.64
CA LEU A 86 -4.13 19.03 -0.70
C LEU A 86 -5.04 19.68 -1.76
N GLY A 87 -6.30 19.94 -1.44
CA GLY A 87 -7.31 20.37 -2.41
C GLY A 87 -7.71 19.29 -3.43
N LEU A 88 -7.40 18.02 -3.15
CA LEU A 88 -7.59 16.88 -4.06
C LEU A 88 -8.86 16.09 -3.73
N HIS A 89 -10.00 16.77 -3.80
CA HIS A 89 -11.29 16.20 -3.43
C HIS A 89 -11.75 15.07 -4.36
N GLN A 90 -11.37 15.14 -5.64
CA GLN A 90 -11.82 14.22 -6.69
C GLN A 90 -10.85 13.04 -6.95
N TYR A 91 -9.74 12.98 -6.21
CA TYR A 91 -8.71 11.96 -6.37
C TYR A 91 -8.84 10.88 -5.31
N GLY A 92 -8.40 9.68 -5.63
CA GLY A 92 -8.25 8.59 -4.68
C GLY A 92 -6.85 8.61 -4.06
N ILE A 93 -6.78 8.58 -2.73
CA ILE A 93 -5.50 8.55 -2.00
C ILE A 93 -5.29 7.15 -1.41
N ALA A 94 -4.18 6.53 -1.78
CA ALA A 94 -3.70 5.25 -1.24
C ALA A 94 -2.49 5.48 -0.32
N ALA A 95 -2.66 5.25 0.99
CA ALA A 95 -1.58 5.40 1.96
C ALA A 95 -0.82 4.09 2.16
N VAL A 96 0.50 4.12 1.95
CA VAL A 96 1.38 2.95 2.07
C VAL A 96 2.59 3.36 2.89
N ALA A 97 2.95 2.59 3.93
CA ALA A 97 4.07 2.97 4.79
C ALA A 97 5.40 3.13 4.02
N ARG A 98 5.69 2.25 3.06
CA ARG A 98 6.90 2.31 2.23
C ARG A 98 6.84 3.47 1.23
N ASP A 99 7.90 4.27 1.18
CA ASP A 99 8.16 5.19 0.06
C ASP A 99 8.44 4.36 -1.20
N SER A 100 7.70 4.64 -2.28
CA SER A 100 7.92 4.00 -3.58
C SER A 100 8.95 4.74 -4.42
N ILE A 101 9.18 6.03 -4.15
CA ILE A 101 10.11 6.87 -4.91
C ILE A 101 11.55 6.64 -4.44
N GLN A 102 11.76 6.49 -3.12
CA GLN A 102 13.06 6.18 -2.55
C GLN A 102 13.11 4.75 -2.02
N CYS A 103 13.96 3.93 -2.64
CA CYS A 103 14.35 2.64 -2.08
C CYS A 103 15.46 2.87 -1.04
N LEU A 104 15.08 3.37 0.12
CA LEU A 104 16.04 3.53 1.23
C LEU A 104 16.50 2.15 1.70
N PRO A 105 17.79 2.00 2.07
CA PRO A 105 18.29 0.74 2.60
C PRO A 105 17.47 0.32 3.82
N GLU A 106 17.21 -0.97 3.94
CA GLU A 106 16.40 -1.46 5.04
C GLU A 106 17.05 -1.19 6.38
N SER A 107 16.24 -0.64 7.29
CA SER A 107 16.71 -0.44 8.64
C SER A 107 16.89 -1.79 9.34
N LYS A 108 18.13 -2.08 9.74
CA LYS A 108 18.46 -3.23 10.60
C LYS A 108 17.86 -3.01 11.99
N GLY A 109 16.61 -3.40 12.18
CA GLY A 109 16.06 -3.65 13.50
C GLY A 109 14.56 -3.46 13.63
N THR A 110 13.80 -3.87 12.62
CA THR A 110 12.40 -4.23 12.83
C THR A 110 12.28 -5.19 14.01
N THR A 111 11.58 -4.73 15.05
CA THR A 111 11.39 -5.49 16.30
C THR A 111 10.03 -6.17 16.29
N LYS A 112 9.73 -6.97 17.31
CA LYS A 112 8.38 -7.51 17.51
C LYS A 112 7.33 -6.41 17.71
N LEU A 113 7.74 -5.23 18.16
CA LEU A 113 6.85 -4.14 18.57
C LEU A 113 6.46 -3.20 17.42
N GLY A 114 7.26 -3.13 16.35
CA GLY A 114 7.00 -2.20 15.26
C GLY A 114 7.99 -2.30 14.12
N ALA A 115 7.57 -1.75 12.98
CA ALA A 115 8.35 -1.62 11.77
C ALA A 115 9.33 -0.46 11.92
N SER A 116 10.58 -0.66 11.49
CA SER A 116 11.56 0.42 11.47
C SER A 116 11.73 0.95 10.04
N PHE A 117 11.70 2.26 9.89
CA PHE A 117 11.86 2.96 8.63
C PHE A 117 13.04 3.92 8.71
N GLU A 118 13.76 4.06 7.61
CA GLU A 118 14.74 5.13 7.45
C GLU A 118 14.03 6.33 6.83
N THR A 119 14.22 7.51 7.42
CA THR A 119 13.76 8.78 6.85
C THR A 119 14.95 9.74 6.77
N PRO A 120 14.86 10.83 5.98
CA PRO A 120 15.88 11.89 5.99
C PRO A 120 16.25 12.41 7.39
N CYS A 121 15.31 12.36 8.35
CA CYS A 121 15.53 12.75 9.74
C CYS A 121 16.08 11.62 10.65
N GLY A 122 16.39 10.46 10.10
CA GLY A 122 16.98 9.33 10.82
C GLY A 122 16.05 8.11 10.88
N ARG A 123 16.31 7.23 11.85
CA ARG A 123 15.58 5.97 11.96
C ARG A 123 14.37 6.10 12.86
N LEU A 124 13.22 5.63 12.37
CA LEU A 124 11.96 5.73 13.06
C LEU A 124 11.32 4.36 13.28
N LEU A 125 10.97 4.05 14.53
CA LEU A 125 10.21 2.84 14.88
C LEU A 125 8.73 3.19 14.97
N ILE A 126 7.91 2.60 14.10
CA ILE A 126 6.47 2.81 14.04
C ILE A 126 5.74 1.56 14.53
N LYS A 127 4.94 1.72 15.58
CA LYS A 127 4.06 0.66 16.09
C LYS A 127 2.75 0.65 15.28
N PRO A 128 2.06 -0.51 15.20
CA PRO A 128 0.75 -0.59 14.54
C PRO A 128 -0.26 0.45 15.07
N LYS A 129 -0.28 0.69 16.38
CA LYS A 129 -1.14 1.71 17.00
C LYS A 129 -0.88 3.11 16.47
N ASP A 130 0.39 3.54 16.48
CA ASP A 130 0.79 4.87 16.01
C ASP A 130 0.50 5.02 14.51
N TYR A 131 0.68 3.95 13.73
CA TYR A 131 0.34 3.93 12.31
C TYR A 131 -1.16 4.12 12.06
N VAL A 132 -2.01 3.37 12.77
CA VAL A 132 -3.47 3.47 12.64
C VAL A 132 -3.97 4.86 13.06
N GLU A 133 -3.36 5.48 14.06
CA GLU A 133 -3.66 6.86 14.46
C GLU A 133 -3.35 7.84 13.32
N MET A 134 -2.17 7.73 12.68
CA MET A 134 -1.83 8.55 11.52
C MET A 134 -2.84 8.38 10.37
N ILE A 135 -3.18 7.13 10.04
CA ILE A 135 -4.17 6.82 8.99
C ILE A 135 -5.53 7.42 9.32
N SER A 136 -5.96 7.33 10.58
CA SER A 136 -7.25 7.88 11.04
C SER A 136 -7.29 9.41 10.96
N CYS A 137 -6.18 10.09 11.23
CA CYS A 137 -6.06 11.54 11.04
C CYS A 137 -6.04 11.95 9.56
N MET A 138 -5.35 11.16 8.73
CA MET A 138 -5.16 11.44 7.30
C MET A 138 -6.40 11.14 6.46
N LYS A 139 -7.20 10.15 6.86
CA LYS A 139 -8.42 9.68 6.18
C LYS A 139 -8.21 9.35 4.68
N PRO A 140 -7.24 8.48 4.32
CA PRO A 140 -7.07 8.04 2.94
C PRO A 140 -8.23 7.13 2.49
N ASN A 141 -8.41 6.96 1.18
CA ASN A 141 -9.43 6.04 0.64
C ASN A 141 -9.02 4.58 0.77
N ILE A 142 -7.74 4.31 0.56
CA ILE A 142 -7.13 2.99 0.64
C ILE A 142 -5.90 3.11 1.52
N TRP A 143 -5.62 2.12 2.34
CA TRP A 143 -4.34 2.07 3.04
C TRP A 143 -3.85 0.64 3.21
N ALA A 144 -2.54 0.46 3.11
CA ALA A 144 -1.89 -0.84 3.31
C ALA A 144 -1.45 -0.98 4.76
N THR A 145 -1.65 -2.16 5.36
CA THR A 145 -1.16 -2.42 6.72
C THR A 145 0.36 -2.43 6.79
N LEU A 146 0.91 -2.20 7.98
CA LEU A 146 2.35 -2.33 8.22
C LEU A 146 2.82 -3.74 7.86
N ALA A 147 4.01 -3.81 7.25
CA ALA A 147 4.64 -5.05 6.82
C ALA A 147 6.09 -5.10 7.30
N ASP A 148 6.54 -6.28 7.72
CA ASP A 148 7.96 -6.51 8.00
C ASP A 148 8.62 -6.93 6.69
N GLU A 149 8.99 -5.96 5.87
CA GLU A 149 9.68 -6.21 4.62
C GLU A 149 11.13 -6.65 4.87
N VAL A 150 11.56 -7.66 4.12
CA VAL A 150 12.89 -8.25 4.23
C VAL A 150 13.52 -8.39 2.83
N PRO A 151 14.86 -8.30 2.74
CA PRO A 151 15.54 -8.38 1.46
C PRO A 151 15.54 -9.82 0.96
N ALA A 152 15.74 -10.01 -0.35
CA ALA A 152 15.65 -11.33 -0.96
C ALA A 152 16.69 -12.34 -0.43
N TRP A 153 17.82 -11.87 0.09
CA TRP A 153 18.93 -12.70 0.55
C TRP A 153 18.87 -13.08 2.05
N VAL A 154 17.74 -12.88 2.73
CA VAL A 154 17.61 -13.34 4.12
C VAL A 154 17.47 -14.85 4.24
N SER A 155 17.81 -15.37 5.42
CA SER A 155 17.54 -16.77 5.75
C SER A 155 16.04 -17.07 5.78
N ASP A 156 15.66 -18.31 5.45
CA ASP A 156 14.27 -18.76 5.51
C ASP A 156 13.63 -18.54 6.88
N LYS A 157 14.41 -18.69 7.96
CA LYS A 157 13.97 -18.41 9.33
C LYS A 157 13.56 -16.94 9.52
N ARG A 158 14.34 -16.00 8.96
CA ARG A 158 14.04 -14.57 9.03
C ARG A 158 12.83 -14.20 8.18
N ASN A 159 12.68 -14.85 7.03
CA ASN A 159 11.54 -14.69 6.13
C ASN A 159 10.22 -15.16 6.79
N LYS A 160 10.22 -16.36 7.38
CA LYS A 160 9.09 -16.89 8.18
C LYS A 160 8.67 -15.92 9.28
N THR A 161 9.66 -15.40 10.02
CA THR A 161 9.42 -14.42 11.09
C THR A 161 8.80 -13.13 10.57
N SER A 162 9.17 -12.69 9.36
CA SER A 162 8.61 -11.49 8.71
C SER A 162 7.13 -11.68 8.38
N VAL A 163 6.77 -12.84 7.82
CA VAL A 163 5.36 -13.21 7.57
C VAL A 163 4.56 -13.23 8.88
N ASP A 164 5.07 -13.89 9.93
CA ASP A 164 4.37 -14.00 11.21
C ASP A 164 4.13 -12.62 11.85
N ARG A 165 5.11 -11.72 11.78
CA ARG A 165 4.98 -10.34 12.27
C ARG A 165 3.97 -9.53 11.46
N THR A 166 4.01 -9.66 10.14
CA THR A 166 3.10 -8.93 9.24
C THR A 166 1.65 -9.33 9.49
N VAL A 167 1.38 -10.64 9.64
CA VAL A 167 0.03 -11.14 9.98
C VAL A 167 -0.41 -10.65 11.36
N ARG A 168 0.49 -10.69 12.36
CA ARG A 168 0.18 -10.15 13.69
C ARG A 168 -0.13 -8.66 13.67
N TRP A 169 0.65 -7.87 12.96
CA TRP A 169 0.40 -6.43 12.86
C TRP A 169 -0.86 -6.11 12.08
N LEU A 170 -1.25 -6.94 11.10
CA LEU A 170 -2.57 -6.85 10.46
C LEU A 170 -3.68 -7.06 11.50
N ASP A 171 -3.58 -8.09 12.34
CA ASP A 171 -4.56 -8.36 13.39
C ASP A 171 -4.64 -7.19 14.40
N ASP A 172 -3.49 -6.64 14.80
CA ASP A 172 -3.41 -5.44 15.66
C ASP A 172 -4.07 -4.21 14.98
N CYS A 173 -3.82 -4.00 13.69
CA CYS A 173 -4.43 -2.91 12.91
C CYS A 173 -5.96 -3.04 12.81
N LEU A 174 -6.45 -4.26 12.59
CA LEU A 174 -7.89 -4.55 12.46
C LEU A 174 -8.61 -4.38 13.81
N ALA A 175 -7.97 -4.79 14.91
CA ALA A 175 -8.53 -4.64 16.26
C ALA A 175 -8.76 -3.17 16.64
N LEU A 176 -7.95 -2.25 16.11
CA LEU A 176 -8.08 -0.81 16.33
C LEU A 176 -9.20 -0.17 15.50
N ASN A 177 -9.77 -0.89 14.51
CA ASN A 177 -10.87 -0.49 13.65
C ASN A 177 -10.82 0.99 13.21
N PRO A 178 -9.86 1.36 12.34
CA PRO A 178 -9.75 2.74 11.88
C PRO A 178 -11.02 3.16 11.15
N ALA A 179 -11.54 4.33 11.51
CA ALA A 179 -12.69 4.96 10.86
C ALA A 179 -12.39 5.49 9.44
N ALA A 180 -11.32 5.01 8.80
CA ALA A 180 -10.74 5.61 7.59
C ALA A 180 -10.38 4.54 6.55
N GLY A 181 -10.95 4.70 5.36
CA GLY A 181 -10.53 3.99 4.15
C GLY A 181 -10.78 2.49 4.15
N SER A 182 -10.41 1.87 3.03
CA SER A 182 -10.44 0.42 2.83
C SER A 182 -9.08 -0.18 3.13
N ILE A 183 -9.08 -1.24 3.94
CA ILE A 183 -7.86 -1.86 4.49
C ILE A 183 -7.30 -2.86 3.49
N PHE A 184 -6.04 -2.70 3.11
CA PHE A 184 -5.34 -3.63 2.24
C PHE A 184 -4.30 -4.40 3.05
N GLY A 185 -4.43 -5.72 3.05
CA GLY A 185 -3.50 -6.59 3.74
C GLY A 185 -2.18 -6.67 2.99
N ALA A 186 -1.09 -6.40 3.70
CA ALA A 186 0.26 -6.53 3.19
C ALA A 186 0.63 -8.00 2.93
N ILE A 187 1.11 -8.33 1.72
CA ILE A 187 1.67 -9.64 1.42
C ILE A 187 3.19 -9.57 1.36
N VAL A 188 3.85 -10.38 2.20
CA VAL A 188 5.30 -10.56 2.28
C VAL A 188 5.66 -12.05 2.09
N GLY A 189 6.94 -12.39 2.18
CA GLY A 189 7.43 -13.76 1.98
C GLY A 189 8.70 -13.89 1.14
N GLY A 190 9.38 -12.78 0.83
CA GLY A 190 10.69 -12.79 0.20
C GLY A 190 10.69 -13.55 -1.14
N PRO A 191 11.74 -14.31 -1.50
CA PRO A 191 11.76 -15.13 -2.72
C PRO A 191 11.05 -16.48 -2.57
N ASN A 192 10.68 -16.88 -1.34
CA ASN A 192 10.11 -18.20 -1.05
C ASN A 192 8.61 -18.23 -1.39
N LEU A 193 8.23 -19.04 -2.38
CA LEU A 193 6.86 -19.15 -2.86
C LEU A 193 5.89 -19.67 -1.80
N ASP A 194 6.31 -20.63 -0.99
CA ASP A 194 5.44 -21.24 0.01
C ASP A 194 5.15 -20.26 1.14
N GLU A 195 6.13 -19.44 1.53
CA GLU A 195 5.93 -18.37 2.51
C GLU A 195 5.01 -17.27 1.99
N ARG A 196 5.10 -16.92 0.70
CA ARG A 196 4.17 -15.96 0.09
C ARG A 196 2.74 -16.50 0.03
N LYS A 197 2.56 -17.79 -0.30
CA LYS A 197 1.25 -18.46 -0.28
C LYS A 197 0.66 -18.48 1.13
N ARG A 198 1.47 -18.88 2.10
CA ARG A 198 1.11 -18.88 3.53
C ARG A 198 0.68 -17.49 3.99
N CYS A 199 1.44 -16.45 3.63
CA CYS A 199 1.07 -15.07 3.96
C CYS A 199 -0.26 -14.68 3.32
N ALA A 200 -0.46 -14.95 2.03
CA ALA A 200 -1.70 -14.62 1.33
C ALA A 200 -2.92 -15.35 1.92
N GLU A 201 -2.81 -16.64 2.22
CA GLU A 201 -3.87 -17.43 2.86
C GLU A 201 -4.21 -16.93 4.25
N GLU A 202 -3.21 -16.59 5.07
CA GLU A 202 -3.44 -16.02 6.39
C GLU A 202 -4.13 -14.65 6.30
N VAL A 203 -3.64 -13.75 5.44
CA VAL A 203 -4.25 -12.43 5.26
C VAL A 203 -5.68 -12.54 4.71
N ALA A 204 -5.95 -13.50 3.83
CA ALA A 204 -7.28 -13.73 3.26
C ALA A 204 -8.32 -14.21 4.27
N LYS A 205 -7.89 -14.82 5.38
CA LYS A 205 -8.78 -15.19 6.49
C LYS A 205 -9.29 -13.97 7.27
N ARG A 206 -8.65 -12.80 7.12
CA ARG A 206 -9.02 -11.55 7.80
C ARG A 206 -9.95 -10.70 6.94
N ASN A 207 -10.67 -9.78 7.59
CA ASN A 207 -11.59 -8.86 6.93
C ASN A 207 -10.86 -7.68 6.24
N VAL A 208 -10.12 -7.99 5.18
CA VAL A 208 -9.43 -6.99 4.33
C VAL A 208 -10.22 -6.74 3.04
N SER A 209 -10.11 -5.55 2.48
CA SER A 209 -10.77 -5.16 1.22
C SER A 209 -9.95 -5.51 -0.03
N GLY A 210 -8.66 -5.76 0.15
CA GLY A 210 -7.71 -6.01 -0.93
C GLY A 210 -6.37 -6.49 -0.40
N PHE A 211 -5.47 -6.82 -1.33
CA PHE A 211 -4.10 -7.18 -0.99
C PHE A 211 -3.11 -6.20 -1.61
N PHE A 212 -2.10 -5.84 -0.84
CA PHE A 212 -1.01 -5.00 -1.29
C PHE A 212 0.26 -5.83 -1.39
N PHE A 213 0.82 -5.90 -2.61
CA PHE A 213 2.08 -6.60 -2.83
C PHE A 213 3.25 -5.63 -2.79
N PHE A 214 4.11 -5.80 -1.80
CA PHE A 214 5.36 -5.06 -1.72
C PHE A 214 6.35 -5.64 -2.74
N CYS A 215 6.90 -4.76 -3.60
CA CYS A 215 7.74 -5.19 -4.70
C CYS A 215 9.00 -5.91 -4.22
N CYS A 216 9.19 -7.12 -4.75
CA CYS A 216 10.43 -7.88 -4.70
C CYS A 216 11.22 -7.53 -5.98
N PHE A 217 12.21 -6.64 -5.85
CA PHE A 217 12.98 -6.02 -6.96
C PHE A 217 13.62 -6.99 -7.97
N TYR A 218 13.68 -8.30 -7.68
CA TYR A 218 14.46 -9.25 -8.49
C TYR A 218 13.75 -10.56 -8.87
N ILE A 219 12.61 -10.92 -8.26
CA ILE A 219 12.00 -12.24 -8.49
C ILE A 219 10.48 -12.11 -8.57
N TRP A 220 10.00 -11.82 -9.78
CA TRP A 220 8.63 -12.13 -10.18
C TRP A 220 8.60 -13.57 -10.70
N SER A 221 8.27 -14.51 -9.83
CA SER A 221 7.84 -15.82 -10.33
C SER A 221 6.41 -15.70 -10.82
N LYS A 222 6.20 -15.80 -12.14
CA LYS A 222 4.88 -15.82 -12.78
C LYS A 222 3.92 -16.80 -12.09
N CYS A 223 4.45 -17.88 -11.50
CA CYS A 223 3.69 -18.89 -10.76
C CYS A 223 2.96 -18.34 -9.53
N PHE A 224 3.55 -17.40 -8.79
CA PHE A 224 2.91 -16.86 -7.58
C PHE A 224 1.76 -15.92 -7.91
N LEU A 225 1.96 -15.03 -8.89
CA LEU A 225 0.88 -14.15 -9.32
C LEU A 225 -0.29 -14.96 -9.86
N HIS A 226 -0.02 -15.98 -10.69
CA HIS A 226 -1.07 -16.87 -11.17
C HIS A 226 -1.82 -17.54 -10.02
N TYR A 227 -1.12 -18.01 -8.98
CA TYR A 227 -1.77 -18.52 -7.76
C TYR A 227 -2.68 -17.47 -7.12
N CYS A 228 -2.19 -16.26 -6.85
CA CYS A 228 -3.02 -15.22 -6.24
C CYS A 228 -4.24 -14.83 -7.10
N PHE A 229 -4.08 -14.78 -8.43
CA PHE A 229 -5.18 -14.48 -9.34
C PHE A 229 -6.24 -15.59 -9.37
N VAL A 230 -5.83 -16.85 -9.28
CA VAL A 230 -6.74 -18.01 -9.26
C VAL A 230 -7.49 -18.12 -7.93
N TYR A 231 -6.79 -17.98 -6.80
CA TYR A 231 -7.36 -18.25 -5.47
C TYR A 231 -8.02 -17.03 -4.82
N PHE A 232 -7.64 -15.81 -5.18
CA PHE A 232 -8.15 -14.58 -4.57
C PHE A 232 -8.84 -13.66 -5.60
N PHE A 233 -9.70 -14.29 -6.41
CA PHE A 233 -10.36 -13.67 -7.57
C PHE A 233 -11.19 -12.40 -7.25
N LYS A 234 -11.68 -12.26 -6.01
CA LYS A 234 -12.52 -11.12 -5.59
C LYS A 234 -11.74 -9.87 -5.17
N PHE A 235 -10.41 -9.97 -5.05
CA PHE A 235 -9.62 -8.90 -4.44
C PHE A 235 -8.91 -8.02 -5.45
N LEU A 236 -8.88 -6.72 -5.15
CA LEU A 236 -8.02 -5.76 -5.82
C LEU A 236 -6.58 -5.99 -5.37
N PHE A 237 -5.67 -6.01 -6.33
CA PHE A 237 -4.24 -6.10 -6.09
C PHE A 237 -3.59 -4.79 -6.49
N ILE A 238 -2.83 -4.21 -5.56
CA ILE A 238 -1.96 -3.10 -5.87
C ILE A 238 -0.53 -3.64 -5.88
N PHE A 239 0.12 -3.46 -7.03
CA PHE A 239 1.51 -3.80 -7.23
C PHE A 239 2.30 -2.50 -7.33
N SER A 240 3.28 -2.33 -6.46
CA SER A 240 4.35 -1.38 -6.72
C SER A 240 5.29 -2.05 -7.74
N ILE A 241 5.35 -1.57 -8.98
CA ILE A 241 6.26 -2.12 -10.01
C ILE A 241 7.17 -0.98 -10.45
N PHE A 242 8.46 -1.10 -10.12
CA PHE A 242 9.49 -0.22 -10.66
C PHE A 242 10.25 -0.99 -11.74
N SER A 243 10.10 -0.57 -13.00
CA SER A 243 11.03 -0.97 -14.04
C SER A 243 12.30 -0.16 -13.83
N SER A 244 13.27 -0.75 -13.11
CA SER A 244 14.61 -0.19 -13.09
C SER A 244 15.26 -0.51 -14.44
N GLN A 245 15.04 0.36 -15.45
CA GLN A 245 16.00 0.45 -16.54
C GLN A 245 17.26 1.12 -15.99
N VAL A 246 18.08 0.35 -15.26
CA VAL A 246 19.49 0.70 -15.10
C VAL A 246 20.14 0.38 -16.44
N ARG A 247 20.50 1.40 -17.20
CA ARG A 247 21.59 1.30 -18.18
C ARG A 247 22.91 1.37 -17.44
#